data_AF-A0A0F9RJV3-F1
#
_entry.id   AF-A0A0F9RJV3-F1
#
_cell.length_a   1.000
_cell.length_b   1.000
_cell.length_c   1.000
_cell.angle_alpha   90.00
_cell.angle_beta   90.00
_cell.angle_gamma   90.00
#
_symmetry.space_group_name_H-M   'P 1'
#
loop_
_entity.id
_entity.type
_entity.pdbx_description
1 polymer ?
#
loop_
_entity_poly.entity_id
_entity_poly.type
_entity_poly.pdbx_seq_one_letter_code
_entity_poly.pdbx_strand_id
1 'polypeptide(L)'
;MTTPPSPGVYPHVPFEQYLAWDLPSQSILKAMRQSPAHYRAARAGIATVKVTDDMTLGSALHTVFLEPELAMEAVTIWRGKARRGAEWDGFKDENDGKYILTMVQHEKLVGMSRSLRAHQFVREWTGRMEATEVSVVGEAHGLLMKARVDALTDEPLVDLKKVRSCDERTITRTILDFGYHVQAYIYATLFKRDRFVLLCVEADEPYDVVPFELSPAFLREGEREAKRLIGKVLACERASNWPGRSDSAVPVLLEPPDWLIEDPGITIGAESASGDDDTHHS
;
A
#
# COMPACT_ATOMS: atom_id res chain seq x y z
N MET A 1 -12.53 19.75 1.92
CA MET A 1 -11.94 19.58 0.58
C MET A 1 -11.83 20.96 -0.05
N THR A 2 -10.82 21.18 -0.89
CA THR A 2 -10.54 22.44 -1.58
C THR A 2 -10.64 22.23 -3.10
N THR A 3 -10.89 23.30 -3.84
CA THR A 3 -10.86 23.28 -5.30
C THR A 3 -9.49 22.80 -5.77
N PRO A 4 -9.41 21.74 -6.61
CA PRO A 4 -8.14 21.27 -7.13
C PRO A 4 -7.54 22.28 -8.12
N PRO A 5 -6.21 22.31 -8.29
CA PRO A 5 -5.60 23.09 -9.35
C PRO A 5 -5.94 22.50 -10.73
N SER A 6 -5.71 23.26 -11.79
CA SER A 6 -5.86 22.79 -13.17
C SER A 6 -4.99 21.55 -13.45
N PRO A 7 -5.23 20.78 -14.53
CA PRO A 7 -4.32 19.71 -14.93
C PRO A 7 -2.87 20.21 -15.10
N GLY A 8 -1.91 19.49 -14.53
CA GLY A 8 -0.50 19.89 -14.49
C GLY A 8 0.32 19.10 -13.47
N VAL A 9 1.65 19.28 -13.51
CA VAL A 9 2.62 18.74 -12.54
C VAL A 9 2.98 19.83 -11.54
N TYR A 10 2.93 19.49 -10.26
CA TYR A 10 3.05 20.41 -9.12
C TYR A 10 4.11 19.88 -8.14
N PRO A 11 5.37 20.31 -8.27
CA PRO A 11 6.41 20.00 -7.27
C PRO A 11 6.16 20.79 -5.98
N HIS A 12 6.71 20.31 -4.86
CA HIS A 12 6.71 21.00 -3.57
C HIS A 12 5.32 21.35 -2.99
N VAL A 13 4.29 20.57 -3.32
CA VAL A 13 2.97 20.72 -2.69
C VAL A 13 3.01 20.03 -1.33
N PRO A 14 2.70 20.72 -0.21
CA PRO A 14 2.57 20.09 1.10
C PRO A 14 1.53 18.95 1.06
N PHE A 15 1.81 17.85 1.76
CA PHE A 15 0.97 16.65 1.69
C PHE A 15 -0.49 16.92 2.13
N GLU A 16 -0.69 17.72 3.16
CA GLU A 16 -2.03 18.12 3.62
C GLU A 16 -2.83 18.87 2.55
N GLN A 17 -2.16 19.77 1.82
CA GLN A 17 -2.78 20.51 0.72
C GLN A 17 -3.15 19.56 -0.43
N TYR A 18 -2.25 18.61 -0.77
CA TYR A 18 -2.54 17.57 -1.75
C TYR A 18 -3.76 16.73 -1.32
N LEU A 19 -3.84 16.31 -0.07
CA LEU A 19 -4.97 15.54 0.46
C LEU A 19 -6.29 16.31 0.36
N ALA A 20 -6.26 17.62 0.58
CA ALA A 20 -7.44 18.47 0.55
C ALA A 20 -8.07 18.64 -0.84
N TRP A 21 -7.31 18.48 -1.93
CA TRP A 21 -7.83 18.63 -3.30
C TRP A 21 -9.01 17.70 -3.56
N ASP A 22 -10.11 18.25 -4.06
CA ASP A 22 -11.33 17.51 -4.35
C ASP A 22 -11.22 16.68 -5.65
N LEU A 23 -10.28 15.73 -5.69
CA LEU A 23 -10.12 14.74 -6.77
C LEU A 23 -9.86 13.35 -6.19
N PRO A 24 -10.32 12.28 -6.87
CA PRO A 24 -9.94 10.93 -6.50
C PRO A 24 -8.47 10.66 -6.82
N SER A 25 -7.81 9.86 -5.98
CA SER A 25 -6.50 9.28 -6.23
C SER A 25 -6.62 7.76 -6.41
N GLN A 26 -5.54 7.07 -6.81
CA GLN A 26 -5.56 5.60 -6.88
C GLN A 26 -5.95 4.98 -5.52
N SER A 27 -5.46 5.54 -4.40
CA SER A 27 -5.78 5.07 -3.05
C SER A 27 -7.26 5.20 -2.71
N ILE A 28 -8.00 6.14 -3.31
CA ILE A 28 -9.46 6.24 -3.19
C ILE A 28 -10.13 5.30 -4.18
N LEU A 29 -9.66 5.28 -5.43
CA LEU A 29 -10.21 4.45 -6.50
C LEU A 29 -10.22 2.96 -6.14
N LYS A 30 -9.19 2.45 -5.44
CA LYS A 30 -9.13 1.05 -5.03
C LYS A 30 -10.29 0.62 -4.13
N ALA A 31 -10.95 1.54 -3.40
CA ALA A 31 -12.14 1.22 -2.62
C ALA A 31 -13.31 0.75 -3.51
N MET A 32 -13.32 1.13 -4.80
CA MET A 32 -14.27 0.63 -5.80
C MET A 32 -14.12 -0.87 -6.08
N ARG A 33 -12.99 -1.50 -5.70
CA ARG A 33 -12.84 -2.98 -5.70
C ARG A 33 -13.81 -3.64 -4.72
N GLN A 34 -14.16 -2.95 -3.63
CA GLN A 34 -15.09 -3.44 -2.62
C GLN A 34 -16.54 -3.22 -3.05
N SER A 35 -16.93 -1.95 -3.24
CA SER A 35 -18.20 -1.55 -3.88
C SER A 35 -18.21 -0.05 -4.18
N PRO A 36 -19.18 0.44 -4.99
CA PRO A 36 -19.41 1.87 -5.16
C PRO A 36 -19.66 2.64 -3.85
N ALA A 37 -20.42 2.06 -2.92
CA ALA A 37 -20.63 2.66 -1.59
C ALA A 37 -19.30 2.88 -0.82
N HIS A 38 -18.37 1.92 -0.87
CA HIS A 38 -17.05 2.05 -0.22
C HIS A 38 -16.22 3.16 -0.86
N TYR A 39 -16.24 3.25 -2.20
CA TYR A 39 -15.59 4.36 -2.92
C TYR A 39 -16.18 5.72 -2.50
N ARG A 40 -17.51 5.85 -2.46
CA ARG A 40 -18.17 7.09 -2.04
C ARG A 40 -17.81 7.46 -0.59
N ALA A 41 -17.81 6.49 0.32
CA ALA A 41 -17.43 6.72 1.71
C ALA A 41 -15.95 7.15 1.84
N ALA A 42 -15.04 6.52 1.09
CA ALA A 42 -13.64 6.93 1.04
C ALA A 42 -13.47 8.33 0.47
N ARG A 43 -14.21 8.66 -0.61
CA ARG A 43 -14.16 9.97 -1.25
C ARG A 43 -14.67 11.10 -0.35
N ALA A 44 -15.69 10.81 0.46
CA ALA A 44 -16.25 11.74 1.44
C ALA A 44 -15.40 11.90 2.70
N GLY A 45 -14.30 11.14 2.86
CA GLY A 45 -13.50 11.11 4.08
C GLY A 45 -14.21 10.45 5.27
N ILE A 46 -15.30 9.73 5.04
CA ILE A 46 -16.08 9.03 6.08
C ILE A 46 -15.36 7.73 6.48
N ALA A 47 -14.75 7.04 5.52
CA ALA A 47 -13.94 5.86 5.81
C ALA A 47 -12.62 6.30 6.45
N THR A 48 -12.57 6.32 7.78
CA THR A 48 -11.33 6.55 8.52
C THR A 48 -10.47 5.29 8.47
N VAL A 49 -9.37 5.35 7.73
CA VAL A 49 -8.34 4.30 7.81
C VAL A 49 -7.68 4.46 9.17
N LYS A 50 -7.88 3.49 10.07
CA LYS A 50 -7.14 3.45 11.32
C LYS A 50 -5.65 3.39 11.00
N VAL A 51 -4.93 4.47 11.26
CA VAL A 51 -3.48 4.52 11.09
C VAL A 51 -2.86 3.49 12.03
N THR A 52 -2.16 2.51 11.46
CA THR A 52 -1.45 1.50 12.23
C THR A 52 -0.01 1.93 12.47
N ASP A 53 0.61 1.37 13.50
CA ASP A 53 2.04 1.55 13.78
C ASP A 53 2.92 1.24 12.56
N ASP A 54 2.50 0.26 11.76
CA ASP A 54 3.17 -0.15 10.53
C ASP A 54 3.07 0.89 9.42
N MET A 55 1.90 1.55 9.29
CA MET A 55 1.70 2.66 8.35
C MET A 55 2.50 3.89 8.80
N THR A 56 2.49 4.22 10.09
CA THR A 56 3.29 5.33 10.65
C THR A 56 4.77 5.14 10.36
N LEU A 57 5.31 3.93 10.54
CA LEU A 57 6.70 3.63 10.20
C LEU A 57 6.97 3.79 8.69
N GLY A 58 6.03 3.38 7.83
CA GLY A 58 6.13 3.58 6.38
C GLY A 58 6.16 5.07 6.01
N SER A 59 5.25 5.87 6.56
CA SER A 59 5.21 7.33 6.32
C SER A 59 6.47 8.02 6.82
N ALA A 60 6.97 7.66 8.01
CA ALA A 60 8.24 8.17 8.51
C ALA A 60 9.42 7.81 7.60
N LEU A 61 9.43 6.59 7.03
CA LEU A 61 10.45 6.17 6.07
C LEU A 61 10.43 7.02 4.79
N HIS A 62 9.26 7.27 4.20
CA HIS A 62 9.15 8.14 3.03
C HIS A 62 9.73 9.52 3.32
N THR A 63 9.25 10.19 4.38
CA THR A 63 9.72 11.54 4.74
C THR A 63 11.23 11.56 5.00
N VAL A 64 11.75 10.66 5.85
CA VAL A 64 13.18 10.67 6.20
C VAL A 64 14.10 10.30 5.03
N PHE A 65 13.61 9.52 4.07
CA PHE A 65 14.40 9.09 2.93
C PHE A 65 14.33 10.08 1.77
N LEU A 66 13.15 10.61 1.45
CA LEU A 66 12.89 11.46 0.28
C LEU A 66 13.00 12.97 0.58
N GLU A 67 12.80 13.36 1.83
CA GLU A 67 12.83 14.75 2.32
C GLU A 67 13.65 14.83 3.63
N PRO A 68 14.95 14.45 3.61
CA PRO A 68 15.76 14.30 4.82
C PRO A 68 15.87 15.57 5.68
N GLU A 69 15.69 16.75 5.10
CA GLU A 69 15.62 18.03 5.79
C GLU A 69 14.43 18.13 6.76
N LEU A 70 13.33 17.41 6.49
CA LEU A 70 12.15 17.37 7.35
C LEU A 70 12.27 16.35 8.48
N ALA A 71 13.30 15.48 8.47
CA ALA A 71 13.40 14.34 9.37
C ALA A 71 13.34 14.72 10.86
N MET A 72 14.03 15.80 11.25
CA MET A 72 14.07 16.27 12.65
C MET A 72 12.73 16.85 13.12
N GLU A 73 11.95 17.41 12.20
CA GLU A 73 10.65 18.03 12.50
C GLU A 73 9.53 16.99 12.46
N ALA A 74 9.62 16.03 11.55
CA ALA A 74 8.59 15.04 11.27
C ALA A 74 8.58 13.84 12.21
N VAL A 75 9.71 13.46 12.82
CA VAL A 75 9.82 12.23 13.62
C VAL A 75 10.15 12.55 15.08
N THR A 76 9.44 11.88 15.99
CA THR A 76 9.75 11.91 17.42
C THR A 76 9.74 10.49 18.00
N ILE A 77 10.47 10.30 19.10
CA ILE A 77 10.65 8.97 19.71
C ILE A 77 9.94 8.92 21.05
N TRP A 78 8.97 8.02 21.15
CA TRP A 78 8.34 7.65 22.40
C TRP A 78 9.23 6.68 23.19
N ARG A 79 9.63 7.11 24.40
CA ARG A 79 10.50 6.35 25.30
C ARG A 79 9.77 5.69 26.47
N GLY A 80 8.48 5.96 26.64
CA GLY A 80 7.68 5.38 27.71
C GLY A 80 7.37 3.90 27.48
N LYS A 81 6.97 3.21 28.55
CA LYS A 81 6.79 1.74 28.56
C LYS A 81 5.63 1.27 27.67
N ALA A 82 4.56 2.06 27.57
CA ALA A 82 3.38 1.69 26.80
C ALA A 82 2.75 2.92 26.14
N ARG A 83 2.16 2.73 24.95
CA ARG A 83 1.39 3.76 24.23
C ARG A 83 -0.06 3.83 24.73
N ARG A 84 -0.24 4.07 26.03
CA ARG A 84 -1.56 4.18 26.67
C ARG A 84 -1.49 4.98 27.98
N GLY A 85 -2.57 5.66 28.32
CA GLY A 85 -2.71 6.43 29.56
C GLY A 85 -2.24 7.88 29.43
N ALA A 86 -2.38 8.64 30.52
CA ALA A 86 -2.22 10.10 30.52
C ALA A 86 -0.85 10.58 30.01
N GLU A 87 0.23 9.88 30.32
CA GLU A 87 1.58 10.22 29.84
C GLU A 87 1.68 10.10 28.30
N TRP A 88 1.09 9.04 27.75
CA TRP A 88 1.02 8.83 26.30
C TRP A 88 0.11 9.84 25.62
N ASP A 89 -1.04 10.15 26.23
CA ASP A 89 -1.98 11.12 25.70
C ASP A 89 -1.36 12.52 25.66
N GLY A 90 -0.70 12.96 26.74
CA GLY A 90 0.04 14.23 26.76
C GLY A 90 1.18 14.27 25.74
N PHE A 91 1.94 13.19 25.58
CA PHE A 91 3.01 13.14 24.58
C PHE A 91 2.49 13.22 23.15
N LYS A 92 1.35 12.59 22.84
CA LYS A 92 0.72 12.74 21.52
C LYS A 92 0.30 14.18 21.28
N ASP A 93 -0.35 14.82 22.25
CA ASP A 93 -0.84 16.19 22.11
C ASP A 93 0.31 17.18 21.90
N GLU A 94 1.44 17.00 22.61
CA GLU A 94 2.66 17.82 22.44
C GLU A 94 3.39 17.59 21.10
N ASN A 95 3.15 16.45 20.45
CA ASN A 95 3.80 16.05 19.21
C ASN A 95 2.78 15.84 18.08
N ASP A 96 1.68 16.57 18.12
CA ASP A 96 0.67 16.54 17.06
C ASP A 96 1.31 16.85 15.69
N GLY A 97 0.87 16.15 14.65
CA GLY A 97 1.47 16.20 13.31
C GLY A 97 2.79 15.45 13.12
N LYS A 98 3.42 14.89 14.17
CA LYS A 98 4.66 14.10 14.04
C LYS A 98 4.40 12.60 13.98
N TYR A 99 5.29 11.88 13.30
CA TYR A 99 5.40 10.43 13.38
C TYR A 99 6.03 10.03 14.71
N ILE A 100 5.20 9.61 15.65
CA ILE A 100 5.66 9.10 16.94
C ILE A 100 6.08 7.63 16.80
N LEU A 101 7.37 7.35 16.94
CA LEU A 101 7.95 6.01 16.81
C LEU A 101 8.39 5.43 18.16
N THR A 102 8.34 4.11 18.33
CA THR A 102 9.02 3.46 19.45
C THR A 102 10.52 3.38 19.16
N MET A 103 11.33 3.07 20.17
CA MET A 103 12.76 2.79 19.96
C MET A 103 13.00 1.74 18.89
N VAL A 104 12.27 0.62 18.94
CA VAL A 104 12.38 -0.47 17.94
C VAL A 104 12.00 0.00 16.54
N GLN A 105 10.94 0.80 16.42
CA GLN A 105 10.53 1.35 15.12
C GLN A 105 11.57 2.33 14.57
N HIS A 106 12.16 3.15 15.43
CA HIS A 106 13.24 4.07 15.04
C HIS A 106 14.49 3.32 14.59
N GLU A 107 14.88 2.22 15.26
CA GLU A 107 15.98 1.36 14.82
C GLU A 107 15.73 0.75 13.43
N LYS A 108 14.51 0.24 13.19
CA LYS A 108 14.09 -0.23 11.86
C LYS A 108 14.15 0.87 10.81
N LEU A 109 13.66 2.06 11.13
CA LEU A 109 13.70 3.23 10.22
C LEU A 109 15.15 3.55 9.82
N VAL A 110 16.07 3.59 10.77
CA VAL A 110 17.50 3.83 10.52
C VAL A 110 18.10 2.70 9.67
N GLY A 111 17.80 1.44 9.99
CA GLY A 111 18.25 0.26 9.25
C GLY A 111 17.82 0.27 7.79
N MET A 112 16.52 0.42 7.52
CA MET A 112 15.96 0.53 6.17
C MET A 112 16.57 1.71 5.41
N SER A 113 16.64 2.89 6.03
CA SER A 113 17.19 4.09 5.40
C SER A 113 18.68 3.92 5.01
N ARG A 114 19.45 3.19 5.83
CA ARG A 114 20.85 2.86 5.53
C ARG A 114 20.94 1.89 4.34
N SER A 115 20.16 0.81 4.33
CA SER A 115 20.16 -0.16 3.23
C SER A 115 19.73 0.48 1.91
N LEU A 116 18.69 1.31 1.93
CA LEU A 116 18.25 2.08 0.76
C LEU A 116 19.38 2.95 0.20
N ARG A 117 20.03 3.78 1.05
CA ARG A 117 21.14 4.66 0.61
C ARG A 117 22.36 3.87 0.11
N ALA A 118 22.58 2.66 0.60
CA ALA A 118 23.67 1.78 0.16
C ALA A 118 23.36 1.01 -1.13
N HIS A 119 22.09 0.96 -1.56
CA HIS A 119 21.71 0.18 -2.74
C HIS A 119 22.16 0.86 -4.04
N GLN A 120 22.71 0.09 -4.99
CA GLN A 120 23.29 0.64 -6.22
C GLN A 120 22.28 1.42 -7.07
N PHE A 121 21.08 0.86 -7.29
CA PHE A 121 20.00 1.53 -8.01
C PHE A 121 19.67 2.92 -7.40
N VAL A 122 19.69 3.00 -6.07
CA VAL A 122 19.42 4.23 -5.32
C VAL A 122 20.57 5.24 -5.42
N ARG A 123 21.80 4.82 -5.68
CA ARG A 123 22.90 5.75 -5.95
C ARG A 123 22.89 6.27 -7.38
N GLU A 124 22.42 5.46 -8.32
CA GLU A 124 22.40 5.81 -9.74
C GLU A 124 21.25 6.76 -10.07
N TRP A 125 20.05 6.51 -9.52
CA TRP A 125 18.87 7.30 -9.85
C TRP A 125 18.85 8.72 -9.22
N THR A 126 19.66 8.99 -8.19
CA THR A 126 19.67 10.28 -7.47
C THR A 126 20.28 11.35 -8.36
N GLY A 127 21.21 10.97 -9.23
CA GLY A 127 21.74 11.85 -10.28
C GLY A 127 20.75 12.12 -11.42
N ARG A 128 19.62 11.41 -11.46
CA ARG A 128 18.57 11.51 -12.49
C ARG A 128 17.24 12.05 -11.93
N MET A 129 17.19 12.30 -10.63
CA MET A 129 16.00 12.73 -9.92
C MET A 129 15.71 14.20 -10.22
N GLU A 130 14.51 14.47 -10.73
CA GLU A 130 14.02 15.82 -10.98
C GLU A 130 13.52 16.45 -9.67
N ALA A 131 12.70 15.71 -8.93
CA ALA A 131 12.17 16.10 -7.62
C ALA A 131 11.57 14.88 -6.89
N THR A 132 11.42 14.99 -5.58
CA THR A 132 10.68 14.02 -4.75
C THR A 132 9.27 14.54 -4.46
N GLU A 133 8.38 13.60 -4.08
CA GLU A 133 7.06 13.92 -3.54
C GLU A 133 6.22 14.83 -4.47
N VAL A 134 6.29 14.55 -5.77
CA VAL A 134 5.72 15.40 -6.82
C VAL A 134 4.26 15.05 -7.04
N SER A 135 3.40 16.07 -7.02
CA SER A 135 1.96 15.90 -7.26
C SER A 135 1.60 16.14 -8.72
N VAL A 136 0.58 15.48 -9.22
CA VAL A 136 0.03 15.69 -10.57
C VAL A 136 -1.49 15.69 -10.51
N VAL A 137 -2.10 16.55 -11.32
CA VAL A 137 -3.52 16.51 -11.66
C VAL A 137 -3.64 16.24 -13.15
N GLY A 138 -4.46 15.28 -13.53
CA GLY A 138 -4.69 14.96 -14.93
C GLY A 138 -5.81 13.95 -15.11
N GLU A 139 -6.08 13.58 -16.36
CA GLU A 139 -7.20 12.71 -16.70
C GLU A 139 -6.73 11.28 -16.99
N ALA A 140 -7.46 10.30 -16.46
CA ALA A 140 -7.35 8.90 -16.84
C ALA A 140 -8.73 8.37 -17.21
N HIS A 141 -8.89 7.85 -18.43
CA HIS A 141 -10.15 7.29 -18.95
C HIS A 141 -11.40 8.18 -18.71
N GLY A 142 -11.28 9.50 -18.90
CA GLY A 142 -12.39 10.44 -18.72
C GLY A 142 -12.69 10.84 -17.27
N LEU A 143 -11.86 10.43 -16.31
CA LEU A 143 -11.95 10.87 -14.92
C LEU A 143 -10.74 11.74 -14.57
N LEU A 144 -11.00 12.96 -14.09
CA LEU A 144 -9.97 13.82 -13.53
C LEU A 144 -9.52 13.28 -12.18
N MET A 145 -8.23 13.04 -12.03
CA MET A 145 -7.61 12.39 -10.87
C MET A 145 -6.40 13.18 -10.39
N LYS A 146 -6.00 12.91 -9.14
CA LYS A 146 -4.72 13.34 -8.57
C LYS A 146 -3.83 12.16 -8.22
N ALA A 147 -2.53 12.34 -8.37
CA ALA A 147 -1.51 11.40 -7.92
C ALA A 147 -0.34 12.14 -7.29
N ARG A 148 0.45 11.42 -6.49
CA ARG A 148 1.70 11.92 -5.92
C ARG A 148 2.72 10.79 -5.98
N VAL A 149 3.80 11.02 -6.72
CA VAL A 149 4.90 10.06 -6.89
C VAL A 149 6.01 10.39 -5.90
N ASP A 150 6.62 9.35 -5.33
CA ASP A 150 7.67 9.50 -4.33
C ASP A 150 8.94 10.10 -4.94
N ALA A 151 9.35 9.65 -6.13
CA ALA A 151 10.46 10.22 -6.89
C ALA A 151 10.11 10.35 -8.37
N LEU A 152 10.15 11.59 -8.87
CA LEU A 152 10.10 11.90 -10.29
C LEU A 152 11.53 11.95 -10.82
N THR A 153 11.83 11.09 -11.80
CA THR A 153 13.09 11.10 -12.54
C THR A 153 12.81 11.31 -14.03
N ASP A 154 13.86 11.54 -14.82
CA ASP A 154 13.77 11.58 -16.28
C ASP A 154 13.08 10.30 -16.81
N GLU A 155 13.52 9.11 -16.37
CA GLU A 155 12.82 7.83 -16.43
C GLU A 155 13.63 6.76 -15.65
N PRO A 156 13.04 5.98 -14.70
CA PRO A 156 11.61 5.72 -14.47
C PRO A 156 10.96 6.55 -13.36
N LEU A 157 9.63 6.56 -13.30
CA LEU A 157 8.92 6.94 -12.06
C LEU A 157 9.23 5.93 -10.96
N VAL A 158 9.40 6.38 -9.72
CA VAL A 158 9.58 5.45 -8.61
C VAL A 158 8.73 5.77 -7.39
N ASP A 159 8.13 4.70 -6.86
CA ASP A 159 7.40 4.65 -5.61
C ASP A 159 8.17 3.76 -4.59
N LEU A 160 8.46 4.29 -3.42
CA LEU A 160 9.03 3.57 -2.29
C LEU A 160 7.95 2.73 -1.62
N LYS A 161 8.31 1.50 -1.23
CA LYS A 161 7.45 0.59 -0.49
C LYS A 161 8.20 -0.09 0.64
N LYS A 162 7.76 0.16 1.87
CA LYS A 162 8.03 -0.74 2.98
C LYS A 162 7.22 -2.02 2.79
N VAL A 163 7.88 -3.16 2.68
CA VAL A 163 7.23 -4.47 2.48
C VAL A 163 7.63 -5.46 3.56
N ARG A 164 6.88 -6.55 3.67
CA ARG A 164 7.22 -7.66 4.57
C ARG A 164 8.33 -8.54 4.01
N SER A 165 8.32 -8.76 2.70
CA SER A 165 9.26 -9.63 2.00
C SER A 165 9.39 -9.18 0.56
N CYS A 166 10.61 -9.21 0.03
CA CYS A 166 10.95 -8.98 -1.36
C CYS A 166 10.95 -10.27 -2.20
N ASP A 167 10.60 -11.43 -1.62
CA ASP A 167 10.44 -12.66 -2.42
C ASP A 167 9.36 -12.47 -3.51
N GLU A 168 9.63 -13.00 -4.71
CA GLU A 168 8.81 -12.76 -5.91
C GLU A 168 7.32 -13.11 -5.71
N ARG A 169 7.02 -14.20 -4.98
CA ARG A 169 5.65 -14.66 -4.75
C ARG A 169 4.91 -13.68 -3.83
N THR A 170 5.54 -13.27 -2.73
CA THR A 170 4.95 -12.33 -1.78
C THR A 170 4.80 -10.94 -2.38
N ILE A 171 5.80 -10.44 -3.10
CA ILE A 171 5.71 -9.11 -3.71
C ILE A 171 4.67 -9.08 -4.83
N THR A 172 4.57 -10.14 -5.65
CA THR A 172 3.52 -10.24 -6.68
C THR A 172 2.13 -10.18 -6.08
N ARG A 173 1.88 -10.97 -5.01
CA ARG A 173 0.61 -10.91 -4.27
C ARG A 173 0.35 -9.51 -3.71
N THR A 174 1.37 -8.89 -3.11
CA THR A 174 1.29 -7.53 -2.55
C THR A 174 0.90 -6.51 -3.63
N ILE A 175 1.53 -6.55 -4.81
CA ILE A 175 1.20 -5.69 -5.95
C ILE A 175 -0.27 -5.81 -6.32
N LEU A 176 -0.78 -7.04 -6.43
CA LEU A 176 -2.17 -7.30 -6.81
C LEU A 176 -3.17 -6.85 -5.74
N ASP A 177 -2.93 -7.25 -4.48
CA ASP A 177 -3.81 -6.98 -3.34
C ASP A 177 -3.97 -5.48 -3.09
N PHE A 178 -2.85 -4.74 -3.06
CA PHE A 178 -2.85 -3.30 -2.82
C PHE A 178 -3.10 -2.48 -4.10
N GLY A 179 -3.05 -3.11 -5.27
CA GLY A 179 -3.35 -2.49 -6.55
C GLY A 179 -2.24 -1.58 -7.07
N TYR A 180 -0.99 -1.93 -6.80
CA TYR A 180 0.17 -1.17 -7.28
C TYR A 180 0.31 -1.23 -8.81
N HIS A 181 -0.19 -2.27 -9.48
CA HIS A 181 -0.27 -2.29 -10.94
C HIS A 181 -1.24 -1.23 -11.49
N VAL A 182 -2.36 -1.00 -10.80
CA VAL A 182 -3.30 0.10 -11.12
C VAL A 182 -2.66 1.45 -10.85
N GLN A 183 -1.91 1.58 -9.74
CA GLN A 183 -1.16 2.79 -9.42
C GLN A 183 -0.13 3.10 -10.50
N ALA A 184 0.69 2.13 -10.88
CA ALA A 184 1.71 2.27 -11.89
C ALA A 184 1.11 2.75 -13.23
N TYR A 185 0.01 2.14 -13.69
CA TYR A 185 -0.68 2.59 -14.90
C TYR A 185 -1.20 4.04 -14.79
N ILE A 186 -1.89 4.38 -13.70
CA ILE A 186 -2.43 5.73 -13.52
C ILE A 186 -1.28 6.75 -13.47
N TYR A 187 -0.23 6.46 -12.70
CA TYR A 187 0.90 7.38 -12.53
C TYR A 187 1.65 7.56 -13.86
N ALA A 188 1.94 6.46 -14.57
CA ALA A 188 2.50 6.48 -15.92
C ALA A 188 1.69 7.37 -16.87
N THR A 189 0.37 7.23 -16.85
CA THR A 189 -0.56 8.03 -17.66
C THR A 189 -0.52 9.52 -17.30
N LEU A 190 -0.60 9.85 -16.01
CA LEU A 190 -0.68 11.24 -15.55
C LEU A 190 0.64 12.00 -15.70
N PHE A 191 1.77 11.34 -15.40
CA PHE A 191 3.11 11.93 -15.54
C PHE A 191 3.70 11.79 -16.95
N LYS A 192 3.05 11.05 -17.86
CA LYS A 192 3.53 10.76 -19.20
C LYS A 192 4.92 10.10 -19.17
N ARG A 193 4.99 8.95 -18.51
CA ARG A 193 6.18 8.11 -18.37
C ARG A 193 5.82 6.66 -18.65
N ASP A 194 6.72 5.89 -19.25
CA ASP A 194 6.44 4.51 -19.64
C ASP A 194 6.90 3.49 -18.60
N ARG A 195 7.94 3.84 -17.82
CA ARG A 195 8.53 2.95 -16.82
C ARG A 195 8.18 3.36 -15.39
N PHE A 196 7.85 2.36 -14.59
CA PHE A 196 7.49 2.52 -13.18
C PHE A 196 8.18 1.44 -12.35
N VAL A 197 8.91 1.88 -11.33
CA VAL A 197 9.61 1.00 -10.39
C VAL A 197 8.97 1.11 -9.02
N LEU A 198 8.79 -0.03 -8.36
CA LEU A 198 8.57 -0.10 -6.92
C LEU A 198 9.93 -0.33 -6.26
N LEU A 199 10.43 0.66 -5.54
CA LEU A 199 11.62 0.46 -4.69
C LEU A 199 11.16 -0.17 -3.38
N CYS A 200 11.28 -1.49 -3.27
CA CYS A 200 10.86 -2.21 -2.07
C CYS A 200 12.01 -2.29 -1.07
N VAL A 201 11.70 -2.12 0.21
CA VAL A 201 12.60 -2.43 1.33
C VAL A 201 11.87 -3.26 2.38
N GLU A 202 12.51 -4.31 2.85
CA GLU A 202 11.96 -5.16 3.91
C GLU A 202 12.00 -4.45 5.28
N ALA A 203 10.97 -4.67 6.10
CA ALA A 203 10.84 -4.03 7.41
C ALA A 203 11.67 -4.68 8.53
N ASP A 204 12.27 -5.84 8.27
CA ASP A 204 13.07 -6.62 9.21
C ASP A 204 14.49 -6.83 8.67
N GLU A 205 15.46 -7.12 9.55
CA GLU A 205 16.84 -7.39 9.14
C GLU A 205 16.91 -8.57 8.14
N PRO A 206 17.74 -8.46 7.08
CA PRO A 206 18.81 -7.47 6.85
C PRO A 206 18.35 -6.15 6.21
N TYR A 207 17.04 -5.87 6.16
CA TYR A 207 16.42 -4.75 5.46
C TYR A 207 16.75 -4.78 3.98
N ASP A 208 16.50 -5.92 3.34
CA ASP A 208 16.85 -6.13 1.94
C ASP A 208 16.09 -5.15 1.03
N VAL A 209 16.76 -4.68 -0.01
CA VAL A 209 16.25 -3.66 -0.94
C VAL A 209 16.22 -4.24 -2.34
N VAL A 210 15.02 -4.26 -2.94
CA VAL A 210 14.86 -4.76 -4.30
C VAL A 210 14.01 -3.78 -5.12
N PRO A 211 14.56 -3.17 -6.19
CA PRO A 211 13.79 -2.41 -7.15
C PRO A 211 13.06 -3.35 -8.12
N PHE A 212 11.73 -3.31 -8.12
CA PHE A 212 10.87 -4.06 -9.04
C PHE A 212 10.32 -3.15 -10.12
N GLU A 213 10.81 -3.29 -11.34
CA GLU A 213 10.19 -2.62 -12.50
C GLU A 213 8.91 -3.37 -12.91
N LEU A 214 7.79 -2.66 -12.97
CA LEU A 214 6.53 -3.24 -13.44
C LEU A 214 6.56 -3.32 -14.96
N SER A 215 6.60 -4.56 -15.45
CA SER A 215 6.67 -4.84 -16.89
C SER A 215 5.47 -4.26 -17.66
N PRO A 216 5.58 -4.10 -19.00
CA PRO A 216 4.45 -3.71 -19.83
C PRO A 216 3.22 -4.61 -19.67
N ALA A 217 3.39 -5.88 -19.30
CA ALA A 217 2.26 -6.77 -19.01
C ALA A 217 1.52 -6.36 -17.73
N PHE A 218 2.24 -6.01 -16.66
CA PHE A 218 1.63 -5.46 -15.44
C PHE A 218 0.91 -4.14 -15.71
N LEU A 219 1.49 -3.25 -16.52
CA LEU A 219 0.85 -1.98 -16.88
C LEU A 219 -0.45 -2.19 -17.68
N ARG A 220 -0.50 -3.16 -18.60
CA ARG A 220 -1.73 -3.53 -19.31
C ARG A 220 -2.81 -4.10 -18.39
N GLU A 221 -2.43 -4.91 -17.39
CA GLU A 221 -3.39 -5.37 -16.38
C GLU A 221 -3.87 -4.20 -15.50
N GLY A 222 -2.97 -3.27 -15.17
CA GLY A 222 -3.28 -2.01 -14.48
C GLY A 222 -4.29 -1.17 -15.25
N GLU A 223 -4.08 -0.99 -16.56
CA GLU A 223 -5.00 -0.30 -17.46
C GLU A 223 -6.37 -0.96 -17.49
N ARG A 224 -6.42 -2.28 -17.73
CA ARG A 224 -7.68 -3.03 -17.82
C ARG A 224 -8.50 -2.86 -16.54
N GLU A 225 -7.85 -2.95 -15.38
CA GLU A 225 -8.52 -2.77 -14.11
C GLU A 225 -8.90 -1.30 -13.85
N ALA A 226 -8.01 -0.34 -14.11
CA ALA A 226 -8.29 1.09 -13.96
C ALA A 226 -9.51 1.50 -14.79
N LYS A 227 -9.55 1.14 -16.07
CA LYS A 227 -10.68 1.39 -16.98
C LYS A 227 -11.99 0.84 -16.42
N ARG A 228 -11.98 -0.38 -15.87
CA ARG A 228 -13.17 -1.00 -15.25
C ARG A 228 -13.61 -0.24 -14.00
N LEU A 229 -12.69 0.12 -13.10
CA LEU A 229 -13.01 0.83 -11.86
C LEU A 229 -13.50 2.26 -12.14
N ILE A 230 -12.82 3.00 -13.02
CA ILE A 230 -13.20 4.35 -13.43
C ILE A 230 -14.55 4.32 -14.16
N GLY A 231 -14.78 3.36 -15.05
CA GLY A 231 -16.07 3.17 -15.70
C GLY A 231 -17.23 3.00 -14.70
N LYS A 232 -17.00 2.28 -13.58
CA LYS A 232 -17.98 2.17 -12.49
C LYS A 232 -18.21 3.51 -11.79
N VAL A 233 -17.14 4.27 -11.52
CA VAL A 233 -17.24 5.62 -10.91
C VAL A 233 -18.13 6.51 -11.79
N LEU A 234 -17.80 6.65 -13.07
CA LEU A 234 -18.54 7.50 -14.01
C LEU A 234 -19.99 7.05 -14.20
N ALA A 235 -20.28 5.74 -14.14
CA ALA A 235 -21.64 5.24 -14.17
C ALA A 235 -22.42 5.61 -12.90
N CYS A 236 -21.81 5.47 -11.72
CA CYS A 236 -22.42 5.82 -10.44
C CYS A 236 -22.67 7.33 -10.31
N GLU A 237 -21.73 8.16 -10.78
CA GLU A 237 -21.88 9.62 -10.83
C GLU A 237 -23.08 10.02 -11.70
N ARG A 238 -23.17 9.50 -12.92
CA ARG A 238 -24.30 9.78 -13.83
C ARG A 238 -25.64 9.32 -13.27
N ALA A 239 -25.67 8.16 -12.61
CA ALA A 239 -26.88 7.61 -12.02
C ALA A 239 -27.21 8.21 -10.64
N SER A 240 -26.30 8.99 -10.04
CA SER A 240 -26.36 9.40 -8.63
C SER A 240 -26.64 8.25 -7.66
N ASN A 241 -26.16 7.05 -7.99
CA ASN A 241 -26.40 5.83 -7.23
C ASN A 241 -25.08 5.11 -6.93
N TRP A 242 -24.89 4.72 -5.67
CA TRP A 242 -23.64 4.15 -5.16
C TRP A 242 -23.93 2.86 -4.39
N PRO A 243 -24.27 1.76 -5.09
CA PRO A 243 -24.75 0.55 -4.45
C PRO A 243 -23.69 -0.12 -3.56
N GLY A 244 -24.19 -0.88 -2.58
CA GLY A 244 -23.39 -1.72 -1.70
C GLY A 244 -22.90 -3.00 -2.41
N ARG A 245 -22.54 -4.03 -1.62
CA ARG A 245 -22.25 -5.37 -2.17
C ARG A 245 -23.51 -6.15 -2.53
N SER A 246 -24.62 -5.84 -1.86
CA SER A 246 -25.92 -6.44 -2.11
C SER A 246 -27.00 -5.44 -1.72
N ASP A 247 -27.93 -5.21 -2.64
CA ASP A 247 -29.19 -4.51 -2.38
C ASP A 247 -30.37 -5.53 -2.33
N SER A 248 -30.05 -6.84 -2.31
CA SER A 248 -31.02 -7.94 -2.29
C SER A 248 -31.67 -8.08 -0.91
N ALA A 249 -33.00 -8.25 -0.90
CA ALA A 249 -33.74 -8.64 0.30
C ALA A 249 -33.48 -10.11 0.72
N VAL A 250 -32.94 -10.93 -0.20
CA VAL A 250 -32.57 -12.32 0.05
C VAL A 250 -31.09 -12.39 0.45
N PRO A 251 -30.77 -13.04 1.59
CA PRO A 251 -29.39 -13.27 2.01
C PRO A 251 -28.58 -14.05 0.97
N VAL A 252 -27.28 -13.76 0.88
CA VAL A 252 -26.34 -14.60 0.13
C VAL A 252 -26.07 -15.85 0.96
N LEU A 253 -26.41 -17.02 0.41
CA LEU A 253 -26.02 -18.30 1.00
C LEU A 253 -24.49 -18.43 0.88
N LEU A 254 -23.83 -18.60 2.03
CA LEU A 254 -22.39 -18.79 2.09
C LEU A 254 -22.11 -20.23 2.49
N GLU A 255 -21.55 -21.00 1.55
CA GLU A 255 -21.10 -22.36 1.80
C GLU A 255 -19.70 -22.36 2.43
N PRO A 256 -19.36 -23.38 3.23
CA PRO A 256 -17.98 -23.63 3.64
C PRO A 256 -17.06 -23.65 2.41
N PRO A 257 -15.91 -22.95 2.46
CA PRO A 257 -14.96 -23.01 1.37
C PRO A 257 -14.28 -24.37 1.32
N ASP A 258 -13.81 -24.79 0.14
CA ASP A 258 -13.23 -26.12 -0.09
C ASP A 258 -12.13 -26.49 0.93
N TRP A 259 -11.30 -25.51 1.32
CA TRP A 259 -10.21 -25.70 2.29
C TRP A 259 -10.66 -25.97 3.74
N LEU A 260 -11.92 -25.75 4.09
CA LEU A 260 -12.49 -26.12 5.39
C LEU A 260 -13.08 -27.54 5.38
N ILE A 261 -13.51 -28.00 4.20
CA ILE A 261 -14.12 -29.32 4.00
C ILE A 261 -13.03 -30.40 3.93
N GLU A 262 -11.84 -30.03 3.45
CA GLU A 262 -10.64 -30.85 3.55
C GLU A 262 -10.08 -30.84 5.00
N ASP A 263 -10.66 -31.65 5.89
CA ASP A 263 -10.03 -31.95 7.18
C ASP A 263 -8.75 -32.79 6.94
N PRO A 264 -7.56 -32.34 7.37
CA PRO A 264 -6.36 -33.18 7.44
C PRO A 264 -6.51 -34.17 8.60
N GLY A 265 -7.50 -35.07 8.48
CA GLY A 265 -7.79 -36.12 9.45
C GLY A 265 -6.66 -37.12 9.53
N ILE A 266 -5.79 -36.93 10.52
CA ILE A 266 -5.40 -37.92 11.53
C ILE A 266 -5.12 -39.32 10.96
N THR A 267 -3.85 -39.65 10.79
CA THR A 267 -3.38 -41.05 10.77
C THR A 267 -3.64 -41.65 12.16
N ILE A 268 -4.81 -42.26 12.37
CA ILE A 268 -5.05 -43.10 13.53
C ILE A 268 -4.13 -44.31 13.39
N GLY A 269 -3.17 -44.42 14.30
CA GLY A 269 -2.34 -45.62 14.44
C GLY A 269 -3.21 -46.84 14.67
N ALA A 270 -3.03 -47.85 13.83
CA ALA A 270 -3.56 -49.18 14.06
C ALA A 270 -2.47 -50.04 14.74
N GLU A 271 -2.44 -50.00 16.07
CA GLU A 271 -2.16 -51.19 16.90
C GLU A 271 -3.55 -51.69 17.34
N SER A 272 -3.92 -52.97 17.42
CA SER A 272 -3.21 -54.26 17.44
C SER A 272 -4.27 -55.40 17.44
N ALA A 273 -3.79 -56.66 17.55
CA ALA A 273 -4.48 -57.92 17.89
C ALA A 273 -4.94 -58.77 16.69
N SER A 274 -4.76 -60.09 16.64
CA SER A 274 -4.15 -61.11 17.50
C SER A 274 -4.43 -62.45 16.81
N GLY A 275 -3.56 -63.46 16.97
CA GLY A 275 -3.94 -64.84 16.62
C GLY A 275 -2.74 -65.78 16.46
N ASP A 276 -2.53 -66.59 17.49
CA ASP A 276 -1.56 -67.68 17.59
C ASP A 276 -1.62 -68.67 16.42
N ASP A 277 -0.50 -69.32 16.10
CA ASP A 277 -0.43 -70.77 16.29
C ASP A 277 1.01 -71.29 16.39
N ASP A 278 1.22 -72.16 17.37
CA ASP A 278 2.42 -72.96 17.61
C ASP A 278 2.73 -73.90 16.44
N THR A 279 4.00 -74.26 16.21
CA THR A 279 4.41 -75.68 16.13
C THR A 279 5.93 -75.85 16.03
N HIS A 280 6.41 -76.79 16.85
CA HIS A 280 7.72 -77.41 16.89
C HIS A 280 8.31 -77.84 15.53
N HIS A 281 9.64 -77.74 15.36
CA HIS A 281 10.51 -78.92 15.37
C HIS A 281 12.01 -78.56 15.30
N SER A 282 12.74 -79.10 16.28
CA SER A 282 14.12 -79.61 16.27
C SER A 282 15.29 -78.71 15.87
#